data_AF-A0A662GMY9-F1
#
_entry.id   AF-A0A662GMY9-F1
#
_cell.length_a   1.000
_cell.length_b   1.000
_cell.length_c   1.000
_cell.angle_alpha   90.00
_cell.angle_beta   90.00
_cell.angle_gamma   90.00
#
_symmetry.space_group_name_H-M   'P 1'
#
loop_
_entity.id
_entity.type
_entity.pdbx_description
1 polymer ?
#
loop_
_entity_poly.entity_id
_entity_poly.type
_entity_poly.pdbx_seq_one_letter_code
_entity_poly.pdbx_strand_id
1 'polypeptide(L)'
;MDCRLVGFVASEPLIVEELIGALSKSAMRDFLAEELGFSSHNHGWGYAVASRLRKRWSILFYKTVIPIWEDPHHIDLNGRLFVGILHARRASKNTPINTFSAHPYMYVLDDGSWMFLAQNGRINRELGLKMLEEKPATLNAELVTDTFVYGLLLREAYSKTSGESSERMLNAIQSLDKRLINAGANGKCMNTLVLQ
;
A
#
# COMPACT_ATOMS: atom_id res chain seq x y z
N MET A 1 -9.34 8.91 7.15
CA MET A 1 -8.31 8.79 8.19
C MET A 1 -7.08 8.54 7.41
N ASP A 2 -6.23 9.53 7.42
CA ASP A 2 -5.47 9.81 6.22
C ASP A 2 -4.05 9.43 6.55
N CYS A 3 -3.48 8.49 5.80
CA CYS A 3 -2.06 8.19 5.81
C CYS A 3 -1.33 9.15 4.87
N ARG A 4 0.00 9.13 4.87
CA ARG A 4 0.82 9.80 3.84
C ARG A 4 1.40 8.76 2.90
N LEU A 5 1.18 8.98 1.61
CA LEU A 5 1.48 8.05 0.54
C LEU A 5 2.22 8.79 -0.57
N VAL A 6 3.28 8.18 -1.10
CA VAL A 6 4.06 8.71 -2.22
C VAL A 6 4.24 7.60 -3.24
N GLY A 7 3.84 7.84 -4.48
CA GLY A 7 4.24 7.04 -5.64
C GLY A 7 5.20 7.85 -6.49
N PHE A 8 6.26 7.22 -7.00
CA PHE A 8 7.30 7.96 -7.73
C PHE A 8 7.93 7.14 -8.85
N VAL A 9 8.45 7.88 -9.84
CA VAL A 9 9.42 7.42 -10.82
C VAL A 9 10.58 8.42 -10.77
N ALA A 10 11.80 7.94 -10.53
CA ALA A 10 12.98 8.78 -10.42
C ALA A 10 14.18 8.15 -11.13
N SER A 11 15.04 8.96 -11.74
CA SER A 11 16.30 8.51 -12.36
C SER A 11 17.54 8.77 -11.50
N GLU A 12 17.38 9.47 -10.39
CA GLU A 12 18.46 9.89 -9.50
C GLU A 12 18.18 9.45 -8.06
N PRO A 13 19.16 8.82 -7.38
CA PRO A 13 19.01 8.44 -5.97
C PRO A 13 18.62 9.60 -5.06
N LEU A 14 19.21 10.79 -5.29
CA LEU A 14 18.96 12.00 -4.49
C LEU A 14 17.47 12.36 -4.45
N ILE A 15 16.75 12.23 -5.57
CA ILE A 15 15.31 12.50 -5.63
C ILE A 15 14.55 11.54 -4.72
N VAL A 16 14.94 10.27 -4.67
CA VAL A 16 14.31 9.27 -3.80
C VAL A 16 14.58 9.59 -2.34
N GLU A 17 15.81 9.98 -1.99
CA GLU A 17 16.17 10.43 -0.64
C GLU A 17 15.38 11.68 -0.21
N GLU A 18 15.23 12.66 -1.09
CA GLU A 18 14.41 13.86 -0.86
C GLU A 18 12.94 13.51 -0.63
N LEU A 19 12.38 12.58 -1.40
CA LEU A 19 11.01 12.09 -1.22
C LEU A 19 10.82 11.36 0.12
N ILE A 20 11.78 10.55 0.54
CA ILE A 20 11.78 9.89 1.86
C ILE A 20 11.84 10.95 2.97
N GLY A 21 12.72 11.95 2.83
CA GLY A 21 12.85 13.06 3.77
C GLY A 21 11.57 13.90 3.86
N ALA A 22 10.92 14.18 2.73
CA ALA A 22 9.65 14.89 2.67
C ALA A 22 8.52 14.09 3.34
N LEU A 23 8.43 12.79 3.05
CA LEU A 23 7.49 11.89 3.71
C LEU A 23 7.73 11.86 5.22
N SER A 24 8.99 11.77 5.66
CA SER A 24 9.36 11.73 7.08
C SER A 24 8.91 12.98 7.82
N LYS A 25 9.20 14.16 7.28
CA LYS A 25 8.76 15.45 7.85
C LYS A 25 7.24 15.57 7.89
N SER A 26 6.56 15.20 6.80
CA SER A 26 5.09 15.23 6.72
C SER A 26 4.43 14.22 7.66
N ALA A 27 5.08 13.08 7.91
CA ALA A 27 4.58 12.06 8.83
C ALA A 27 4.78 12.48 10.29
N MET A 28 5.89 13.13 10.62
CA MET A 28 6.21 13.61 11.97
C MET A 28 5.26 14.71 12.41
N ARG A 29 4.95 15.66 11.52
CA ARG A 29 3.99 16.72 11.78
C ARG A 29 3.16 17.03 10.55
N ASP A 30 1.87 16.78 10.67
CA ASP A 30 0.88 17.00 9.63
C ASP A 30 -0.13 18.07 10.07
N PHE A 31 0.15 19.31 9.70
CA PHE A 31 -0.70 20.45 10.03
C PHE A 31 -2.11 20.36 9.40
N LEU A 32 -2.27 19.63 8.28
CA LEU A 32 -3.57 19.43 7.64
C LEU A 32 -4.42 18.42 8.43
N ALA A 33 -3.79 17.49 9.14
CA ALA A 33 -4.47 16.50 9.94
C ALA A 33 -4.87 17.03 11.33
N GLU A 34 -4.29 18.14 11.79
CA GLU A 34 -4.58 18.70 13.12
C GLU A 34 -6.07 19.01 13.29
N GLU A 35 -6.73 19.51 12.23
CA GLU A 35 -8.19 19.73 12.19
C GLU A 35 -9.01 18.45 12.33
N LEU A 36 -8.41 17.29 12.02
CA LEU A 36 -9.01 15.95 12.14
C LEU A 36 -8.70 15.29 13.49
N GLY A 37 -8.04 16.00 14.41
CA GLY A 37 -7.75 15.55 15.78
C GLY A 37 -6.48 14.71 15.94
N PHE A 38 -5.55 14.75 14.98
CA PHE A 38 -4.23 14.14 15.13
C PHE A 38 -3.16 14.93 14.37
N SER A 39 -1.91 14.87 14.82
CA SER A 39 -0.82 15.67 14.23
C SER A 39 0.28 14.84 13.57
N SER A 40 0.24 13.51 13.63
CA SER A 40 1.31 12.66 13.11
C SER A 40 0.85 11.28 12.65
N HIS A 41 1.67 10.65 11.80
CA HIS A 41 1.47 9.33 11.18
C HIS A 41 2.49 8.34 11.75
N ASN A 42 2.29 7.97 13.01
CA ASN A 42 3.26 7.28 13.86
C ASN A 42 3.00 5.77 14.03
N HIS A 43 2.18 5.14 13.18
CA HIS A 43 1.81 3.72 13.31
C HIS A 43 2.56 2.81 12.32
N GLY A 44 3.79 3.20 11.97
CA GLY A 44 4.68 2.48 11.07
C GLY A 44 4.89 3.14 9.71
N TRP A 45 5.91 2.68 9.00
CA TRP A 45 6.18 3.07 7.61
C TRP A 45 6.76 1.90 6.81
N GLY A 46 6.85 2.08 5.51
CA GLY A 46 7.51 1.13 4.64
C GLY A 46 7.58 1.61 3.21
N TYR A 47 8.22 0.78 2.38
CA TYR A 47 8.37 1.02 0.96
C TYR A 47 8.42 -0.27 0.15
N ALA A 48 8.11 -0.14 -1.14
CA ALA A 48 8.46 -1.07 -2.18
C ALA A 48 9.07 -0.27 -3.34
N VAL A 49 10.28 -0.62 -3.77
CA VAL A 49 11.00 0.09 -4.84
C VAL A 49 11.58 -0.92 -5.82
N ALA A 50 11.14 -0.85 -7.08
CA ALA A 50 11.81 -1.47 -8.20
C ALA A 50 12.94 -0.56 -8.68
N SER A 51 14.17 -1.08 -8.65
CA SER A 51 15.36 -0.37 -9.08
C SER A 51 15.98 -1.05 -10.30
N ARG A 52 16.48 -0.27 -11.26
CA ARG A 52 17.12 -0.78 -12.48
C ARG A 52 18.56 -0.33 -12.56
N LEU A 53 19.48 -1.30 -12.69
CA LEU A 53 20.89 -1.07 -12.96
C LEU A 53 21.36 -2.00 -14.10
N ARG A 54 22.04 -1.44 -15.11
CA ARG A 54 22.58 -2.22 -16.26
C ARG A 54 21.54 -3.18 -16.89
N LYS A 55 20.32 -2.67 -17.11
CA LYS A 55 19.15 -3.39 -17.64
C LYS A 55 18.58 -4.50 -16.73
N ARG A 56 19.12 -4.72 -15.53
CA ARG A 56 18.63 -5.69 -14.55
C ARG A 56 17.78 -4.97 -13.51
N TRP A 57 16.67 -5.61 -13.12
CA TRP A 57 15.78 -5.12 -12.09
C TRP A 57 16.09 -5.79 -10.75
N SER A 58 15.95 -5.04 -9.66
CA SER A 58 15.93 -5.54 -8.29
C SER A 58 14.76 -4.91 -7.56
N ILE A 59 14.18 -5.64 -6.61
CA ILE A 59 13.07 -5.14 -5.79
C ILE A 59 13.58 -5.00 -4.35
N LEU A 60 13.41 -3.81 -3.79
CA LEU A 60 13.68 -3.50 -2.40
C LEU A 60 12.32 -3.38 -1.69
N PHE A 61 12.13 -4.12 -0.60
CA PHE A 61 10.90 -4.07 0.18
C PHE A 61 11.24 -4.06 1.67
N TYR A 62 10.62 -3.13 2.39
CA TYR A 62 10.80 -2.98 3.82
C TYR A 62 9.53 -2.38 4.43
N LYS A 63 9.21 -2.79 5.65
CA LYS A 63 8.19 -2.14 6.46
C LYS A 63 8.42 -2.40 7.94
N THR A 64 7.96 -1.49 8.78
CA THR A 64 8.09 -1.54 10.22
C THR A 64 6.92 -0.84 10.92
N VAL A 65 6.73 -1.12 12.20
CA VAL A 65 5.82 -0.38 13.08
C VAL A 65 6.46 0.89 13.65
N ILE A 66 7.79 1.01 13.58
CA ILE A 66 8.53 2.20 14.04
C ILE A 66 8.14 3.39 13.15
N PRO A 67 7.94 4.60 13.69
CA PRO A 67 7.74 5.79 12.86
C PRO A 67 8.95 6.11 11.98
N ILE A 68 8.71 6.61 10.77
CA ILE A 68 9.78 6.89 9.78
C ILE A 68 10.86 7.87 10.26
N TRP A 69 10.54 8.79 11.17
CA TRP A 69 11.52 9.74 11.73
C TRP A 69 12.34 9.17 12.90
N GLU A 70 11.97 8.01 13.41
CA GLU A 70 12.66 7.29 14.50
C GLU A 70 13.43 6.06 14.00
N ASP A 71 13.14 5.58 12.80
CA ASP A 71 13.75 4.39 12.23
C ASP A 71 15.15 4.69 11.64
N PRO A 72 16.22 4.05 12.13
CA PRO A 72 17.57 4.22 11.57
C PRO A 72 17.78 3.48 10.23
N HIS A 73 16.76 2.79 9.71
CA HIS A 73 16.86 2.08 8.43
C HIS A 73 17.13 3.02 7.25
N HIS A 74 18.02 2.60 6.36
CA HIS A 74 18.38 3.32 5.14
C HIS A 74 18.10 2.47 3.89
N ILE A 75 17.65 3.11 2.82
CA ILE A 75 17.42 2.44 1.54
C ILE A 75 18.72 2.46 0.72
N ASP A 76 19.17 1.28 0.30
CA ASP A 76 20.33 1.17 -0.59
C ASP A 76 19.94 1.46 -2.05
N LEU A 77 20.23 2.67 -2.53
CA LEU A 77 19.79 3.20 -3.83
C LEU A 77 20.86 3.07 -4.93
N ASN A 78 21.27 1.86 -5.25
CA ASN A 78 22.33 1.59 -6.26
C ASN A 78 21.89 1.64 -7.73
N GLY A 79 20.66 2.11 -8.03
CA GLY A 79 20.07 2.11 -9.36
C GLY A 79 20.28 3.36 -10.20
N ARG A 80 19.73 3.34 -11.42
CA ARG A 80 19.60 4.52 -12.33
C ARG A 80 18.16 4.82 -12.74
N LEU A 81 17.23 3.97 -12.35
CA LEU A 81 15.81 4.16 -12.49
C LEU A 81 15.17 3.51 -11.27
N PHE A 82 14.25 4.22 -10.63
CA PHE A 82 13.54 3.80 -9.45
C PHE A 82 12.06 4.04 -9.70
N VAL A 83 11.25 3.02 -9.45
CA VAL A 83 9.79 3.12 -9.44
C VAL A 83 9.35 2.58 -8.09
N GLY A 84 8.61 3.35 -7.32
CA GLY A 84 8.35 2.94 -5.96
C GLY A 84 7.16 3.59 -5.30
N ILE A 85 6.82 2.99 -4.15
CA ILE A 85 5.77 3.42 -3.26
C ILE A 85 6.37 3.56 -1.87
N LEU A 86 6.14 4.69 -1.23
CA LEU A 86 6.45 4.96 0.17
C LEU A 86 5.16 5.21 0.93
N HIS A 87 5.08 4.76 2.18
CA HIS A 87 3.89 4.97 3.00
C HIS A 87 4.23 5.17 4.47
N ALA A 88 3.69 6.22 5.08
CA ALA A 88 3.68 6.45 6.52
C ALA A 88 2.25 6.31 7.04
N ARG A 89 2.07 5.44 8.04
CA ARG A 89 0.75 4.94 8.42
C ARG A 89 0.17 5.66 9.63
N ARG A 90 -1.11 6.00 9.52
CA ARG A 90 -2.01 6.28 10.65
C ARG A 90 -3.11 5.21 10.69
N ALA A 91 -2.94 4.22 11.57
CA ALA A 91 -3.90 3.13 11.73
C ALA A 91 -5.32 3.60 12.06
N SER A 92 -6.31 3.03 11.35
CA SER A 92 -7.73 3.19 11.63
C SER A 92 -8.13 2.66 13.00
N LYS A 93 -9.18 3.27 13.61
CA LYS A 93 -9.75 2.79 14.88
C LYS A 93 -10.07 1.30 14.75
N ASN A 94 -9.71 0.51 15.76
CA ASN A 94 -9.92 -0.94 15.80
C ASN A 94 -9.26 -1.69 14.62
N THR A 95 -8.08 -1.23 14.19
CA THR A 95 -7.19 -2.00 13.29
C THR A 95 -5.89 -2.33 14.01
N PRO A 96 -5.28 -3.49 13.72
CA PRO A 96 -4.04 -3.89 14.38
C PRO A 96 -2.92 -2.89 14.09
N ILE A 97 -2.07 -2.61 15.09
CA ILE A 97 -0.85 -1.79 14.95
C ILE A 97 0.35 -2.72 15.17
N ASN A 98 0.95 -3.19 14.07
CA ASN A 98 2.13 -4.03 14.06
C ASN A 98 2.80 -3.95 12.68
N THR A 99 3.99 -4.53 12.55
CA THR A 99 4.75 -4.55 11.28
C THR A 99 3.97 -5.20 10.14
N PHE A 100 3.19 -6.26 10.41
CA PHE A 100 2.39 -6.92 9.39
C PHE A 100 1.26 -6.05 8.85
N SER A 101 0.75 -5.12 9.67
CA SER A 101 -0.29 -4.18 9.30
C SER A 101 0.21 -2.84 8.75
N ALA A 102 1.52 -2.60 8.77
CA ALA A 102 2.14 -1.52 8.03
C ALA A 102 2.09 -1.79 6.51
N HIS A 103 2.01 -0.70 5.74
CA HIS A 103 2.10 -0.73 4.28
C HIS A 103 3.55 -0.62 3.81
N PRO A 104 3.85 -1.00 2.54
CA PRO A 104 2.96 -1.69 1.60
C PRO A 104 2.67 -3.15 1.98
N TYR A 105 1.56 -3.68 1.48
CA TYR A 105 1.29 -5.12 1.48
C TYR A 105 1.90 -5.75 0.23
N MET A 106 2.43 -6.97 0.35
CA MET A 106 2.94 -7.74 -0.78
C MET A 106 2.06 -8.98 -0.98
N TYR A 107 1.67 -9.22 -2.23
CA TYR A 107 0.95 -10.42 -2.65
C TYR A 107 1.67 -11.04 -3.84
N VAL A 108 1.67 -12.36 -3.91
CA VAL A 108 2.06 -13.09 -5.12
C VAL A 108 0.81 -13.29 -5.97
N LEU A 109 0.90 -12.94 -7.25
CA LEU A 109 -0.16 -13.08 -8.24
C LEU A 109 -0.03 -14.41 -9.00
N ASP A 110 -1.07 -14.79 -9.72
CA ASP A 110 -1.17 -16.12 -10.36
C ASP A 110 -0.22 -16.30 -11.56
N ASP A 111 0.35 -15.21 -12.08
CA ASP A 111 1.42 -15.23 -13.08
C ASP A 111 2.83 -15.24 -12.46
N GLY A 112 2.93 -15.37 -11.14
CA GLY A 112 4.18 -15.36 -10.38
C GLY A 112 4.74 -13.97 -10.09
N SER A 113 4.13 -12.90 -10.59
CA SER A 113 4.55 -11.53 -10.27
C SER A 113 4.21 -11.14 -8.83
N TRP A 114 4.89 -10.11 -8.32
CA TRP A 114 4.60 -9.53 -7.02
C TRP A 114 3.75 -8.27 -7.20
N MET A 115 2.72 -8.13 -6.36
CA MET A 115 1.93 -6.91 -6.24
C MET A 115 2.24 -6.25 -4.90
N PHE A 116 2.81 -5.06 -4.93
CA PHE A 116 2.93 -4.20 -3.76
C PHE A 116 1.80 -3.18 -3.75
N LEU A 117 1.01 -3.20 -2.68
CA LEU A 117 -0.20 -2.41 -2.53
C LEU A 117 -0.08 -1.45 -1.35
N ALA A 118 -0.33 -0.18 -1.61
CA ALA A 118 -0.58 0.80 -0.56
C ALA A 118 -1.87 1.56 -0.83
N GLN A 119 -2.64 1.82 0.22
CA GLN A 119 -3.88 2.57 0.12
C GLN A 119 -3.98 3.58 1.24
N ASN A 120 -4.42 4.77 0.87
CA ASN A 120 -5.00 5.72 1.81
C ASN A 120 -6.50 5.74 1.55
N GLY A 121 -7.30 5.21 2.47
CA GLY A 121 -8.73 5.03 2.27
C GLY A 121 -9.30 3.92 3.16
N ARG A 122 -10.59 3.64 3.00
CA ARG A 122 -11.27 2.55 3.73
C ARG A 122 -12.20 1.77 2.82
N ILE A 123 -12.41 0.51 3.18
CA ILE A 123 -13.54 -0.32 2.72
C ILE A 123 -14.24 -0.94 3.93
N ASN A 124 -15.47 -1.40 3.76
CA ASN A 124 -16.13 -2.22 4.76
C ASN A 124 -15.47 -3.61 4.80
N ARG A 125 -14.67 -3.87 5.84
CA ARG A 125 -13.94 -5.14 6.01
C ARG A 125 -14.84 -6.36 6.05
N GLU A 126 -15.99 -6.28 6.72
CA GLU A 126 -16.91 -7.41 6.84
C GLU A 126 -17.55 -7.75 5.50
N LEU A 127 -18.05 -6.74 4.77
CA LEU A 127 -18.60 -6.94 3.44
C LEU A 127 -17.53 -7.41 2.46
N GLY A 128 -16.33 -6.81 2.50
CA GLY A 128 -15.20 -7.21 1.66
C GLY A 128 -14.79 -8.67 1.89
N LEU A 129 -14.74 -9.13 3.14
CA LEU A 129 -14.45 -10.53 3.44
C LEU A 129 -15.54 -11.49 2.96
N LYS A 130 -16.82 -11.07 2.96
CA LYS A 130 -17.93 -11.85 2.39
C LYS A 130 -17.91 -11.92 0.86
N MET A 131 -17.20 -10.99 0.20
CA MET A 131 -17.06 -10.96 -1.24
C MET A 131 -15.95 -11.88 -1.78
N LEU A 132 -15.07 -12.40 -0.91
CA LEU A 132 -14.05 -13.38 -1.29
C LEU A 132 -14.73 -14.72 -1.61
N GLU A 133 -14.38 -15.32 -2.74
CA GLU A 133 -14.84 -16.66 -3.09
C GLU A 133 -14.28 -17.71 -2.13
N GLU A 134 -13.01 -17.55 -1.75
CA GLU A 134 -12.32 -18.41 -0.80
C GLU A 134 -11.83 -17.59 0.40
N LYS A 135 -12.59 -17.62 1.50
CA LYS A 135 -12.21 -16.99 2.76
C LYS A 135 -11.68 -18.04 3.74
N PRO A 136 -10.45 -17.93 4.26
CA PRO A 136 -10.00 -18.77 5.37
C PRO A 136 -10.96 -18.69 6.56
N ALA A 137 -11.27 -19.82 7.18
CA ALA A 137 -12.22 -19.90 8.30
C ALA A 137 -11.79 -18.99 9.47
N THR A 138 -10.49 -18.90 9.72
CA THR A 138 -9.88 -18.11 10.79
C THR A 138 -9.82 -16.61 10.51
N LEU A 139 -10.01 -16.18 9.27
CA LEU A 139 -9.94 -14.78 8.87
C LEU A 139 -11.24 -14.05 9.22
N ASN A 140 -11.15 -13.04 10.08
CA ASN A 140 -12.26 -12.16 10.43
C ASN A 140 -11.83 -10.68 10.36
N ALA A 141 -12.81 -9.78 10.35
CA ALA A 141 -12.60 -8.35 10.10
C ALA A 141 -11.78 -7.65 11.20
N GLU A 142 -11.77 -8.15 12.43
CA GLU A 142 -11.08 -7.53 13.57
C GLU A 142 -9.56 -7.73 13.50
N LEU A 143 -9.12 -8.83 12.88
CA LEU A 143 -7.71 -9.22 12.81
C LEU A 143 -6.93 -8.54 11.67
N VAL A 144 -7.62 -7.87 10.75
CA VAL A 144 -7.00 -7.35 9.53
C VAL A 144 -7.36 -5.91 9.23
N THR A 145 -6.54 -5.27 8.39
CA THR A 145 -6.80 -3.94 7.88
C THR A 145 -7.74 -4.01 6.67
N ASP A 146 -8.38 -2.89 6.37
CA ASP A 146 -9.09 -2.64 5.12
C ASP A 146 -8.21 -2.85 3.89
N THR A 147 -6.98 -2.31 3.86
CA THR A 147 -6.07 -2.53 2.72
C THR A 147 -5.70 -3.99 2.52
N PHE A 148 -5.57 -4.76 3.61
CA PHE A 148 -5.31 -6.19 3.49
C PHE A 148 -6.49 -6.91 2.80
N VAL A 149 -7.72 -6.59 3.19
CA VAL A 149 -8.93 -7.16 2.58
C VAL A 149 -9.04 -6.73 1.11
N TYR A 150 -8.77 -5.45 0.80
CA TYR A 150 -8.73 -4.96 -0.57
C TYR A 150 -7.69 -5.72 -1.41
N GLY A 151 -6.48 -5.95 -0.87
CA GLY A 151 -5.44 -6.68 -1.58
C GLY A 151 -5.78 -8.13 -1.89
N LEU A 152 -6.50 -8.82 -0.98
CA LEU A 152 -7.04 -10.16 -1.27
C LEU A 152 -8.07 -10.12 -2.41
N LEU A 153 -9.01 -9.18 -2.36
CA LEU A 153 -10.01 -9.01 -3.40
C LEU A 153 -9.38 -8.60 -4.74
N LEU A 154 -8.34 -7.78 -4.72
CA LEU A 154 -7.63 -7.33 -5.93
C LEU A 154 -6.86 -8.49 -6.56
N ARG A 155 -6.24 -9.35 -5.76
CA ARG A 155 -5.61 -10.59 -6.25
C ARG A 155 -6.64 -11.49 -6.93
N GLU A 156 -7.82 -11.68 -6.33
CA GLU A 156 -8.91 -12.47 -6.93
C GLU A 156 -9.48 -11.82 -8.20
N ALA A 157 -9.59 -10.49 -8.23
CA ALA A 157 -9.99 -9.79 -9.45
C ALA A 157 -8.93 -9.94 -10.56
N TYR A 158 -7.65 -9.89 -10.21
CA TYR A 158 -6.53 -10.09 -11.12
C TYR A 158 -6.56 -11.50 -11.72
N SER A 159 -6.79 -12.54 -10.93
CA SER A 159 -6.87 -13.93 -11.42
C SER A 159 -7.94 -14.12 -12.50
N LYS A 160 -9.05 -13.39 -12.40
CA LYS A 160 -10.19 -13.45 -13.33
C LYS A 160 -10.08 -12.51 -14.53
N THR A 161 -9.10 -11.62 -14.52
CA THR A 161 -8.88 -10.65 -15.61
C THR A 161 -7.80 -11.19 -16.53
N SER A 162 -7.96 -11.06 -17.84
CA SER A 162 -6.95 -11.41 -18.84
C SER A 162 -6.27 -10.16 -19.41
N GLY A 163 -5.15 -10.34 -20.11
CA GLY A 163 -4.41 -9.27 -20.77
C GLY A 163 -2.95 -9.16 -20.31
N GLU A 164 -2.23 -8.21 -20.89
CA GLU A 164 -0.85 -7.87 -20.51
C GLU A 164 -0.80 -7.36 -19.07
N SER A 165 0.29 -7.63 -18.35
CA SER A 165 0.39 -7.46 -16.88
C SER A 165 -0.15 -6.11 -16.36
N SER A 166 0.33 -4.98 -16.86
CA SER A 166 -0.10 -3.65 -16.37
C SER A 166 -1.55 -3.31 -16.73
N GLU A 167 -2.02 -3.72 -17.92
CA GLU A 167 -3.41 -3.51 -18.34
C GLU A 167 -4.36 -4.41 -17.56
N ARG A 168 -3.96 -5.66 -17.33
CA ARG A 168 -4.67 -6.63 -16.50
C ARG A 168 -4.84 -6.11 -15.08
N MET A 169 -3.80 -5.51 -14.49
CA MET A 169 -3.88 -4.90 -13.15
C MET A 169 -4.84 -3.71 -13.13
N LEU A 170 -4.76 -2.81 -14.12
CA LEU A 170 -5.68 -1.67 -14.21
C LEU A 170 -7.14 -2.13 -14.33
N ASN A 171 -7.41 -3.12 -15.18
CA ASN A 171 -8.74 -3.68 -15.37
C ASN A 171 -9.24 -4.39 -14.11
N ALA A 172 -8.36 -5.08 -13.38
CA ALA A 172 -8.68 -5.70 -12.10
C ALA A 172 -9.08 -4.67 -11.03
N ILE A 173 -8.35 -3.55 -10.93
CA ILE A 173 -8.67 -2.43 -10.03
C ILE A 173 -10.05 -1.86 -10.37
N GLN A 174 -10.28 -1.53 -11.65
CA GLN A 174 -11.56 -0.96 -12.09
C GLN A 174 -12.75 -1.89 -11.85
N SER A 175 -12.56 -3.19 -12.10
CA SER A 175 -13.57 -4.23 -11.84
C SER A 175 -13.87 -4.35 -10.35
N LEU A 176 -12.84 -4.38 -9.51
CA LEU A 176 -12.98 -4.45 -8.06
C LEU A 176 -13.71 -3.22 -7.50
N ASP A 177 -13.34 -2.02 -7.94
CA ASP A 177 -13.97 -0.78 -7.47
C ASP A 177 -15.47 -0.76 -7.81
N LYS A 178 -15.86 -1.20 -9.01
CA LYS A 178 -17.27 -1.37 -9.38
C LYS A 178 -17.99 -2.38 -8.50
N ARG A 179 -17.37 -3.54 -8.21
CA ARG A 179 -17.91 -4.57 -7.31
C ARG A 179 -18.12 -4.02 -5.90
N LEU A 180 -17.14 -3.29 -5.37
CA LEU A 180 -17.22 -2.68 -4.03
C LEU A 180 -18.34 -1.65 -3.93
N ILE A 181 -18.51 -0.81 -4.96
CA ILE A 181 -19.61 0.17 -5.01
C ILE A 181 -20.96 -0.53 -5.05
N ASN A 182 -21.14 -1.52 -5.93
CA ASN A 182 -22.40 -2.24 -6.08
C ASN A 182 -22.79 -3.01 -4.81
N ALA A 183 -21.81 -3.52 -4.07
CA ALA A 183 -22.02 -4.21 -2.81
C ALA A 183 -22.22 -3.26 -1.61
N GLY A 184 -22.11 -1.94 -1.80
CA GLY A 184 -22.08 -0.97 -0.69
C GLY A 184 -20.89 -1.16 0.26
N ALA A 185 -19.83 -1.81 -0.21
CA ALA A 185 -18.62 -2.11 0.54
C ALA A 185 -17.54 -1.02 0.34
N ASN A 186 -17.72 -0.12 -0.61
CA ASN A 186 -16.85 1.03 -0.81
C ASN A 186 -16.86 1.95 0.42
N GLY A 187 -15.68 2.39 0.86
CA GLY A 187 -15.58 3.42 1.88
C GLY A 187 -15.23 4.78 1.29
N LYS A 188 -14.69 5.66 2.12
CA LYS A 188 -14.29 7.01 1.71
C LYS A 188 -12.85 7.00 1.17
N CYS A 189 -12.66 7.76 0.07
CA CYS A 189 -11.38 8.15 -0.54
C CYS A 189 -10.38 6.98 -0.67
N MET A 190 -10.53 6.10 -1.66
CA MET A 190 -9.57 5.01 -1.92
C MET A 190 -8.47 5.47 -2.87
N ASN A 191 -7.45 6.14 -2.35
CA ASN A 191 -6.23 6.41 -3.12
C ASN A 191 -5.36 5.16 -3.09
N THR A 192 -5.32 4.45 -4.22
CA THR A 192 -4.62 3.18 -4.37
C THR A 192 -3.36 3.34 -5.19
N LEU A 193 -2.22 2.89 -4.67
CA LEU A 193 -0.98 2.71 -5.43
C LEU A 193 -0.62 1.24 -5.49
N VAL A 194 -0.27 0.79 -6.70
CA VAL A 194 0.20 -0.56 -6.99
C VAL A 194 1.53 -0.47 -7.73
N LEU A 195 2.49 -1.26 -7.28
CA LEU A 195 3.73 -1.58 -7.98
C LEU A 195 3.69 -3.07 -8.30
N GLN A 196 3.80 -3.40 -9.58
CA GLN A 196 3.80 -4.77 -10.12
C GLN A 196 5.05 -4.98 -10.99
#